data_AF-A0A0M3J556-F1
#
_entry.id   AF-A0A0M3J556-F1
#
_cell.length_a   1.000
_cell.length_b   1.000
_cell.length_c   1.000
_cell.angle_alpha   90.00
_cell.angle_beta   90.00
_cell.angle_gamma   90.00
#
_symmetry.space_group_name_H-M   'P 1'
#
loop_
_entity.id
_entity.type
_entity.pdbx_description
1 polymer ?
#
loop_
_entity_poly.entity_id
_entity_poly.type
_entity_poly.pdbx_seq_one_letter_code
_entity_poly.pdbx_strand_id
1 'polypeptide(L)'
;MLQYNRPTLSENENFRVLQCSVFRVLRLLFCLERNRHFFRRLFPSEFYEKFIDIGHYVHELQAYTTLVDSYRHIIETTPKDTVQSCWDTSDQQRDPIAVIGQYEVIEQLGSGAFGCVYRVHKKIINSAHKTSAPTYALKEIFMLQEDESNVDKSYGDIISEVRIIKQQLRHPNIVRYRRVFVENHKLYIVMDLVEGASLRDHINSVKEKNETFTEVRIWNIVIQVIFEFLLSA
;
A
#
# COMPACT_ATOMS: atom_id res chain seq x y z
N MET A 1 4.00 -37.82 -40.81
CA MET A 1 3.68 -36.93 -39.67
C MET A 1 4.99 -36.41 -39.10
N LEU A 2 5.40 -35.20 -39.46
CA LEU A 2 6.58 -34.57 -38.86
C LEU A 2 6.18 -34.09 -37.46
N GLN A 3 6.64 -34.79 -36.42
CA GLN A 3 6.58 -34.28 -35.05
C GLN A 3 7.56 -33.11 -34.96
N TYR A 4 7.02 -31.90 -35.08
CA TYR A 4 7.77 -30.67 -34.82
C TYR A 4 7.92 -30.56 -33.31
N ASN A 5 9.06 -31.02 -32.80
CA ASN A 5 9.43 -30.87 -31.39
C ASN A 5 9.68 -29.37 -31.15
N ARG A 6 8.64 -28.61 -30.77
CA ARG A 6 8.83 -27.20 -30.39
C ARG A 6 9.72 -27.19 -29.14
N PRO A 7 10.88 -26.50 -29.15
CA PRO A 7 11.64 -26.31 -27.94
C PRO A 7 10.74 -25.65 -26.89
N THR A 8 10.87 -26.11 -25.65
CA THR A 8 10.16 -25.48 -24.53
C THR A 8 10.61 -24.01 -24.45
N LEU A 9 9.72 -23.08 -24.11
CA LEU A 9 10.04 -21.64 -24.05
C LEU A 9 11.28 -21.36 -23.16
N SER A 10 11.54 -22.22 -22.18
CA SER A 10 12.72 -22.19 -21.29
C SER A 10 14.06 -22.42 -21.99
N GLU A 11 14.10 -23.14 -23.12
CA GLU A 11 15.32 -23.53 -23.85
C GLU A 11 15.75 -22.49 -24.91
N ASN A 12 14.99 -21.39 -25.04
CA ASN A 12 15.26 -20.35 -26.03
C ASN A 12 16.03 -19.19 -25.38
N GLU A 13 17.25 -18.91 -25.83
CA GLU A 13 18.04 -17.74 -25.38
C GLU A 13 17.26 -16.42 -25.50
N ASN A 14 16.38 -16.29 -26.50
CA ASN A 14 15.51 -15.12 -26.67
C ASN A 14 14.51 -14.96 -25.51
N PHE A 15 14.15 -16.05 -24.82
CA PHE A 15 13.25 -16.01 -23.67
C PHE A 15 13.94 -15.40 -22.44
N ARG A 16 15.25 -15.63 -22.26
CA ARG A 16 16.02 -14.97 -21.20
C ARG A 16 16.12 -13.47 -21.44
N VAL A 17 16.37 -13.06 -22.69
CA VAL A 17 16.37 -11.64 -23.10
C VAL A 17 15.00 -10.99 -22.89
N LEU A 18 13.91 -11.70 -23.18
CA LEU A 18 12.55 -11.23 -22.90
C LEU A 18 12.32 -11.02 -21.39
N GLN A 19 12.71 -11.97 -20.55
CA GLN A 19 12.58 -11.84 -19.10
C GLN A 19 13.39 -10.65 -18.54
N CYS A 20 14.63 -10.45 -19.02
CA CYS A 20 15.41 -9.26 -18.67
C CYS A 20 14.68 -7.98 -19.08
N SER A 21 14.07 -7.98 -20.28
CA SER A 21 13.30 -6.84 -20.78
C SER A 21 12.05 -6.56 -19.92
N VAL A 22 11.36 -7.62 -19.48
CA VAL A 22 10.23 -7.52 -18.54
C VAL A 22 10.70 -6.91 -17.22
N PHE A 23 11.78 -7.40 -16.61
CA PHE A 23 12.27 -6.84 -15.36
C PHE A 23 12.77 -5.41 -15.47
N ARG A 24 13.33 -5.02 -16.63
CA ARG A 24 13.63 -3.62 -16.93
C ARG A 24 12.39 -2.74 -16.94
N VAL A 25 11.29 -3.21 -17.56
CA VAL A 25 10.00 -2.50 -17.54
C VAL A 25 9.42 -2.46 -16.12
N LEU A 26 9.47 -3.56 -15.37
CA LEU A 26 9.03 -3.60 -13.98
C LEU A 26 9.84 -2.63 -13.12
N ARG A 27 11.15 -2.51 -13.37
CA ARG A 27 12.01 -1.53 -12.71
C ARG A 27 11.60 -0.09 -13.04
N LEU A 28 11.27 0.19 -14.30
CA LEU A 28 10.73 1.48 -14.71
C LEU A 28 9.40 1.78 -13.99
N LEU A 29 8.50 0.80 -13.91
CA LEU A 29 7.23 0.94 -13.20
C LEU A 29 7.41 1.12 -11.69
N PHE A 30 8.44 0.52 -11.10
CA PHE A 30 8.79 0.72 -9.68
C PHE A 30 9.31 2.14 -9.40
N CYS A 31 9.98 2.78 -10.37
CA CYS A 31 10.43 4.17 -10.22
C CYS A 31 9.26 5.15 -9.99
N LEU A 32 8.03 4.75 -10.29
CA LEU A 32 6.81 5.48 -9.95
C LEU A 32 6.43 5.17 -8.50
N GLU A 33 6.50 6.16 -7.61
CA GLU A 33 6.27 6.00 -6.16
C GLU A 33 4.96 5.31 -5.83
N ARG A 34 3.89 5.67 -6.55
CA ARG A 34 2.56 5.07 -6.38
C ARG A 34 2.57 3.56 -6.54
N ASN A 35 3.50 2.98 -7.30
CA ASN A 35 3.48 1.55 -7.59
C ASN A 35 4.31 0.72 -6.60
N ARG A 36 5.18 1.34 -5.79
CA ARG A 36 6.14 0.62 -4.93
C ARG A 36 5.47 -0.37 -3.98
N HIS A 37 4.31 0.00 -3.43
CA HIS A 37 3.56 -0.87 -2.52
C HIS A 37 3.06 -2.16 -3.22
N PHE A 38 2.70 -2.10 -4.50
CA PHE A 38 2.35 -3.31 -5.26
C PHE A 38 3.53 -4.25 -5.40
N PHE A 39 4.72 -3.74 -5.71
CA PHE A 39 5.92 -4.57 -5.84
C PHE A 39 6.34 -5.22 -4.52
N ARG A 40 6.24 -4.49 -3.40
CA ARG A 40 6.47 -5.04 -2.06
C ARG A 40 5.49 -6.17 -1.72
N ARG A 41 4.28 -6.14 -2.27
CA ARG A 41 3.25 -7.17 -2.07
C ARG A 41 3.39 -8.35 -3.03
N LEU A 42 3.84 -8.10 -4.26
CA LEU A 42 3.95 -9.12 -5.32
C LEU A 42 5.21 -9.98 -5.19
N PHE A 43 6.31 -9.43 -4.66
CA PHE A 43 7.60 -10.12 -4.64
C PHE A 43 7.92 -10.69 -3.25
N PRO A 44 8.41 -11.96 -3.16
CA PRO A 44 8.98 -12.50 -1.94
C PRO A 44 10.12 -11.61 -1.41
N SER A 45 10.29 -11.51 -0.09
CA SER A 45 11.22 -10.56 0.55
C SER A 45 12.66 -10.66 -0.01
N GLU A 46 13.22 -11.87 -0.10
CA GLU A 46 14.58 -12.06 -0.63
C GLU A 46 14.73 -11.66 -2.10
N PHE A 47 13.68 -11.86 -2.89
CA PHE A 47 13.66 -11.43 -4.29
C PHE A 47 13.51 -9.93 -4.42
N TYR A 48 12.67 -9.34 -3.58
CA TYR A 48 12.40 -7.90 -3.54
C TYR A 48 13.67 -7.10 -3.19
N GLU A 49 14.51 -7.59 -2.28
CA GLU A 49 15.82 -6.99 -1.98
C GLU A 49 16.73 -7.00 -3.22
N LYS A 50 16.92 -8.15 -3.87
CA LYS A 50 17.68 -8.25 -5.13
C LYS A 50 17.13 -7.35 -6.23
N PHE A 51 15.81 -7.15 -6.26
CA PHE A 51 15.14 -6.25 -7.20
C PHE A 51 15.43 -4.77 -6.93
N ILE A 52 15.58 -4.39 -5.66
CA ILE A 52 15.98 -3.03 -5.27
C ILE A 52 17.47 -2.81 -5.56
N ASP A 53 18.32 -3.80 -5.28
CA ASP A 53 19.79 -3.71 -5.36
C ASP A 53 20.32 -3.48 -6.77
N ILE A 54 19.53 -3.76 -7.82
CA ILE A 54 19.85 -3.38 -9.21
C ILE A 54 20.11 -1.86 -9.35
N GLY A 55 19.60 -1.05 -8.42
CA GLY A 55 19.73 0.40 -8.45
C GLY A 55 18.66 1.03 -9.32
N HIS A 56 18.78 2.32 -9.63
CA HIS A 56 17.79 3.04 -10.46
C HIS A 56 17.80 2.50 -11.88
N TYR A 57 16.62 2.41 -12.51
CA TYR A 57 16.40 1.92 -13.88
C TYR A 57 17.70 1.84 -14.72
N VAL A 58 18.16 0.62 -14.97
CA VAL A 58 19.41 0.38 -15.71
C VAL A 58 19.04 0.07 -17.16
N HIS A 59 19.66 0.78 -18.10
CA HIS A 59 19.35 0.56 -19.53
C HIS A 59 19.84 -0.80 -20.04
N GLU A 60 20.97 -1.27 -19.49
CA GLU A 60 21.64 -2.51 -19.89
C GLU A 60 20.88 -3.73 -19.40
N LEU A 61 20.53 -4.63 -20.33
CA LEU A 61 19.80 -5.86 -20.01
C LEU A 61 20.63 -6.84 -19.17
N GLN A 62 21.96 -6.76 -19.23
CA GLN A 62 22.85 -7.63 -18.48
C GLN A 62 22.69 -7.44 -16.96
N ALA A 63 22.38 -6.22 -16.51
CA ALA A 63 22.14 -5.93 -15.10
C ALA A 63 20.96 -6.70 -14.48
N TYR A 64 20.04 -7.21 -15.32
CA TYR A 64 18.86 -7.95 -14.87
C TYR A 64 19.04 -9.48 -14.88
N THR A 65 20.19 -9.98 -15.34
CA THR A 65 20.41 -11.43 -15.50
C THR A 65 20.35 -12.17 -14.17
N THR A 66 21.02 -11.67 -13.14
CA THR A 66 21.01 -12.23 -11.78
C THR A 66 19.60 -12.32 -11.19
N LEU A 67 18.76 -11.33 -11.51
CA LEU A 67 17.38 -11.28 -11.07
C LEU A 67 16.50 -12.28 -11.83
N VAL A 68 16.70 -12.43 -13.14
CA VAL A 68 16.03 -13.48 -13.94
C VAL A 68 16.39 -14.87 -13.40
N ASP A 69 17.65 -15.10 -13.07
CA ASP A 69 18.12 -16.39 -12.57
C ASP A 69 17.52 -16.66 -11.17
N SER A 70 17.47 -15.66 -10.29
CA SER A 70 16.79 -15.77 -9.00
C SER A 70 15.28 -16.00 -9.15
N TYR A 71 14.62 -15.36 -10.12
CA TYR A 71 13.18 -15.53 -10.36
C TYR A 71 12.86 -16.92 -10.90
N ARG A 72 13.67 -17.44 -11.82
CA ARG A 72 13.55 -18.81 -12.32
C ARG A 72 13.65 -19.82 -11.20
N HIS A 73 14.64 -19.66 -10.31
CA HIS A 73 14.79 -20.54 -9.16
C HIS A 73 13.55 -20.52 -8.26
N ILE A 74 12.95 -19.35 -8.02
CA ILE A 74 11.70 -19.24 -7.26
C ILE A 74 10.56 -19.98 -7.96
N ILE A 75 10.38 -19.83 -9.28
CA ILE A 75 9.33 -20.54 -10.02
C ILE A 75 9.53 -22.05 -9.97
N GLU A 76 10.77 -22.53 -10.09
CA GLU A 76 11.08 -23.96 -10.08
C GLU A 76 10.91 -24.60 -8.71
N THR A 77 11.20 -23.85 -7.63
CA THR A 77 11.10 -24.33 -6.24
C THR A 77 9.72 -24.12 -5.63
N THR A 78 8.92 -23.20 -6.16
CA THR A 78 7.57 -22.91 -5.65
C THR A 78 6.55 -23.89 -6.22
N PRO A 79 5.81 -24.66 -5.38
CA PRO A 79 4.75 -25.53 -5.85
C PRO A 79 3.68 -24.74 -6.62
N LYS A 80 3.14 -25.31 -7.71
CA LYS A 80 2.11 -24.65 -8.53
C LYS A 80 0.86 -24.25 -7.72
N ASP A 81 0.50 -25.03 -6.70
CA ASP A 81 -0.63 -24.74 -5.80
C ASP A 81 -0.39 -23.49 -4.94
N THR A 82 0.88 -23.21 -4.61
CA THR A 82 1.28 -21.98 -3.90
C THR A 82 1.16 -20.77 -4.82
N VAL A 83 1.59 -20.89 -6.08
CA VAL A 83 1.43 -19.80 -7.07
C VAL A 83 -0.04 -19.49 -7.34
N GLN A 84 -0.88 -20.52 -7.46
CA GLN A 84 -2.32 -20.36 -7.66
C GLN A 84 -2.98 -19.67 -6.45
N SER A 85 -2.68 -20.11 -5.23
CA SER A 85 -3.20 -19.44 -4.03
C SER A 85 -2.67 -18.00 -3.87
N CYS A 86 -1.42 -17.71 -4.27
CA CYS A 86 -0.88 -16.34 -4.35
C CYS A 86 -1.59 -15.48 -5.40
N TRP A 87 -2.02 -16.07 -6.51
CA TRP A 87 -2.81 -15.40 -7.55
C TRP A 87 -4.23 -15.12 -7.08
N ASP A 88 -4.90 -16.12 -6.52
CA ASP A 88 -6.26 -16.01 -5.99
C ASP A 88 -6.32 -14.98 -4.84
N THR A 89 -5.24 -14.88 -4.04
CA THR A 89 -5.11 -13.86 -2.98
C THR A 89 -4.75 -12.45 -3.48
N SER A 90 -4.31 -12.32 -4.73
CA SER A 90 -4.05 -11.03 -5.39
C SER A 90 -5.30 -10.47 -6.08
N ASP A 91 -6.32 -11.29 -6.29
CA ASP A 91 -7.60 -10.86 -6.84
C ASP A 91 -8.38 -10.00 -5.83
N GLN A 92 -9.13 -9.01 -6.32
CA GLN A 92 -9.78 -7.98 -5.50
C GLN A 92 -10.98 -8.51 -4.68
N GLN A 93 -11.29 -9.81 -4.76
CA GLN A 93 -12.35 -10.50 -4.02
C GLN A 93 -11.82 -11.33 -2.85
N ARG A 94 -10.80 -10.83 -2.14
CA ARG A 94 -10.36 -11.43 -0.87
C ARG A 94 -11.49 -11.39 0.16
N ASP A 95 -11.70 -12.50 0.86
CA ASP A 95 -12.45 -12.48 2.11
C ASP A 95 -11.77 -11.52 3.09
N PRO A 96 -12.56 -10.76 3.89
CA PRO A 96 -11.99 -9.84 4.86
C PRO A 96 -11.14 -10.57 5.89
N ILE A 97 -9.95 -10.02 6.18
CA ILE A 97 -9.03 -10.52 7.22
C ILE A 97 -9.72 -10.55 8.58
N ALA A 98 -10.52 -9.52 8.85
CA ALA A 98 -11.29 -9.36 10.07
C ALA A 98 -12.49 -8.45 9.81
N VAL A 99 -13.42 -8.42 10.75
CA VAL A 99 -14.52 -7.45 10.77
C VAL A 99 -14.43 -6.64 12.06
N ILE A 100 -14.38 -5.33 11.94
CA ILE A 100 -14.33 -4.38 13.06
C ILE A 100 -15.56 -3.48 12.94
N GLY A 101 -16.52 -3.65 13.83
CA GLY A 101 -17.85 -3.07 13.76
C GLY A 101 -18.57 -3.40 12.45
N GLN A 102 -18.71 -2.41 11.58
CA GLN A 102 -19.36 -2.52 10.26
C GLN A 102 -18.35 -2.50 9.09
N TYR A 103 -17.07 -2.67 9.38
CA TYR A 103 -15.98 -2.52 8.43
C TYR A 103 -15.23 -3.83 8.25
N GLU A 104 -15.12 -4.24 7.00
CA GLU A 104 -14.42 -5.42 6.53
C GLU A 104 -12.96 -5.05 6.27
N VAL A 105 -12.03 -5.62 7.04
CA VAL A 105 -10.59 -5.34 6.97
C VAL A 105 -9.98 -6.08 5.79
N ILE A 106 -9.31 -5.34 4.91
CA ILE A 106 -8.75 -5.89 3.67
C ILE A 106 -7.24 -6.09 3.79
N GLU A 107 -6.54 -5.07 4.28
CA GLU A 107 -5.10 -5.13 4.49
C GLU A 107 -4.63 -4.06 5.48
N GLN A 108 -3.43 -4.24 6.03
CA GLN A 108 -2.77 -3.23 6.84
C GLN A 108 -1.98 -2.26 5.94
N LEU A 109 -2.26 -0.97 6.08
CA LEU A 109 -1.60 0.12 5.35
C LEU A 109 -0.35 0.64 6.09
N GLY A 110 -0.37 0.60 7.43
CA GLY A 110 0.73 1.10 8.24
C GLY A 110 0.68 0.64 9.69
N SER A 111 1.82 0.75 10.36
CA SER A 111 1.99 0.51 11.78
C SER A 111 2.94 1.56 12.35
N GLY A 112 2.69 2.01 13.57
CA GLY A 112 3.55 2.96 14.29
C GLY A 112 3.30 2.93 15.79
N ALA A 113 4.01 3.80 16.52
CA ALA A 113 3.92 3.86 17.98
C ALA A 113 2.50 4.13 18.49
N PHE A 114 1.69 4.85 17.72
CA PHE A 114 0.32 5.23 18.08
C PHE A 114 -0.74 4.23 17.61
N GLY A 115 -0.35 3.12 16.97
CA GLY A 115 -1.29 2.11 16.48
C GLY A 115 -1.12 1.70 15.02
N CYS A 116 -2.13 1.00 14.52
CA CYS A 116 -2.16 0.42 13.18
C CYS A 116 -3.22 1.12 12.31
N VAL A 117 -2.96 1.17 11.00
CA VAL A 117 -3.92 1.69 10.02
C VAL A 117 -4.22 0.59 9.01
N TYR A 118 -5.51 0.37 8.76
CA TYR A 118 -6.01 -0.67 7.87
C TYR A 118 -6.85 -0.08 6.73
N ARG A 119 -6.80 -0.70 5.56
CA ARG A 119 -7.76 -0.45 4.48
C ARG A 119 -9.00 -1.29 4.75
N VAL A 120 -10.17 -0.66 4.70
CA VAL A 120 -11.43 -1.33 5.02
C VAL A 120 -12.52 -1.01 4.00
N HIS A 121 -13.43 -1.94 3.77
CA HIS A 121 -14.71 -1.68 3.10
C HIS A 121 -15.81 -1.53 4.13
N LYS A 122 -16.74 -0.59 3.93
CA LYS A 122 -17.96 -0.56 4.74
C LYS A 122 -18.92 -1.62 4.23
N LYS A 123 -19.36 -2.53 5.11
CA LYS A 123 -20.35 -3.56 4.77
C LYS A 123 -21.63 -2.92 4.25
N ILE A 124 -22.00 -3.18 3.00
CA ILE A 124 -23.27 -2.73 2.43
C ILE A 124 -24.28 -3.85 2.65
N ILE A 125 -25.26 -3.60 3.52
CA ILE A 125 -26.24 -4.61 3.92
C ILE A 125 -27.30 -4.82 2.83
N ASN A 126 -27.54 -3.82 1.97
CA ASN A 126 -28.55 -3.86 0.91
C ASN A 126 -28.05 -3.14 -0.35
N SER A 127 -27.57 -3.88 -1.35
CA SER A 127 -27.54 -3.37 -2.73
C SER A 127 -27.59 -4.51 -3.72
N ALA A 128 -28.73 -4.61 -4.42
CA ALA A 128 -28.91 -5.43 -5.61
C ALA A 128 -28.04 -4.96 -6.80
N HIS A 129 -27.32 -3.84 -6.64
CA HIS A 129 -26.30 -3.38 -7.56
C HIS A 129 -24.91 -3.54 -6.95
N LYS A 130 -24.07 -4.31 -7.65
CA LYS A 130 -22.67 -4.60 -7.34
C LYS A 130 -21.77 -3.37 -7.56
N THR A 131 -22.12 -2.22 -7.01
CA THR A 131 -21.21 -1.06 -6.93
C THR A 131 -20.18 -1.34 -5.85
N SER A 132 -18.90 -1.11 -6.15
CA SER A 132 -17.79 -1.29 -5.22
C SER A 132 -18.11 -0.62 -3.88
N ALA A 133 -17.97 -1.37 -2.78
CA ALA A 133 -18.22 -0.84 -1.46
C ALA A 133 -17.25 0.33 -1.18
N PRO A 134 -17.71 1.44 -0.56
CA PRO A 134 -16.83 2.56 -0.30
C PRO A 134 -15.68 2.15 0.62
N THR A 135 -14.46 2.47 0.20
CA THR A 135 -13.21 2.14 0.91
C THR A 135 -12.80 3.28 1.84
N TYR A 136 -12.28 2.91 3.01
CA TYR A 136 -11.83 3.83 4.04
C TYR A 136 -10.49 3.38 4.63
N ALA A 137 -9.84 4.28 5.37
CA ALA A 137 -8.79 3.92 6.30
C ALA A 137 -9.35 3.83 7.72
N LEU A 138 -9.00 2.76 8.44
CA LEU A 138 -9.37 2.53 9.83
C LEU A 138 -8.11 2.54 10.69
N LYS A 139 -7.98 3.55 11.55
CA LYS A 139 -6.87 3.65 12.49
C LYS A 139 -7.27 3.07 13.84
N GLU A 140 -6.63 1.99 14.23
CA GLU A 140 -6.60 1.47 15.61
C GLU A 140 -5.59 2.29 16.40
N ILE A 141 -5.96 2.74 17.60
CA ILE A 141 -5.06 3.47 18.49
C ILE A 141 -4.62 2.57 19.64
N PHE A 142 -3.31 2.42 19.82
CA PHE A 142 -2.74 1.75 20.99
C PHE A 142 -2.75 2.74 22.16
N MET A 143 -3.60 2.49 23.14
CA MET A 143 -3.56 3.22 24.40
C MET A 143 -2.52 2.53 25.29
N LEU A 144 -1.59 3.31 25.85
CA LEU A 144 -0.75 2.81 26.94
C LEU A 144 -1.70 2.45 28.09
N GLN A 145 -1.46 1.31 28.73
CA GLN A 145 -2.21 0.89 29.92
C GLN A 145 -1.93 1.90 31.05
N GLU A 146 -2.70 2.98 31.09
CA GLU A 146 -2.93 3.70 32.34
C GLU A 146 -3.91 2.87 33.18
N ASP A 147 -3.81 2.98 34.50
CA ASP A 147 -4.66 2.27 35.46
C ASP A 147 -6.14 2.32 35.02
N GLU A 148 -6.87 1.21 35.18
CA GLU A 148 -8.24 1.01 34.66
C GLU A 148 -9.22 2.17 34.97
N SER A 149 -8.92 2.98 36.00
CA SER A 149 -9.69 4.16 36.40
C SER A 149 -9.51 5.41 35.51
N ASN A 150 -8.41 5.52 34.76
CA ASN A 150 -8.11 6.66 33.87
C ASN A 150 -8.41 6.38 32.40
N VAL A 151 -8.57 5.10 32.04
CA VAL A 151 -8.82 4.63 30.68
C VAL A 151 -10.10 5.24 30.09
N ASP A 152 -11.20 5.26 30.85
CA ASP A 152 -12.48 5.80 30.39
C ASP A 152 -12.44 7.32 30.15
N LYS A 153 -11.68 8.05 30.97
CA LYS A 153 -11.47 9.50 30.79
C LYS A 153 -10.65 9.77 29.53
N SER A 154 -9.57 9.01 29.34
CA SER A 154 -8.71 9.13 28.16
C SER A 154 -9.47 8.83 26.86
N TYR A 155 -10.34 7.81 26.84
CA TYR A 155 -11.25 7.59 25.70
C TYR A 155 -12.22 8.76 25.50
N GLY A 156 -12.81 9.28 26.58
CA GLY A 156 -13.72 10.42 26.53
C GLY A 156 -13.07 11.66 25.89
N ASP A 157 -11.84 11.98 26.30
CA ASP A 157 -11.10 13.12 25.80
C ASP A 157 -10.79 12.97 24.30
N ILE A 158 -10.25 11.82 23.87
CA ILE A 158 -9.93 11.58 22.46
C ILE A 158 -11.22 11.56 21.60
N ILE A 159 -12.30 10.95 22.09
CA ILE A 159 -13.58 10.95 21.38
C ILE A 159 -14.12 12.39 21.23
N SER A 160 -13.97 13.21 22.26
CA SER A 160 -14.39 14.62 22.23
C SER A 160 -13.58 15.42 21.21
N GLU A 161 -12.24 15.30 21.24
CA GLU A 161 -11.33 15.96 20.30
C GLU A 161 -11.63 15.57 18.86
N VAL A 162 -11.78 14.26 18.61
CA VAL A 162 -12.09 13.79 17.25
C VAL A 162 -13.48 14.24 16.79
N ARG A 163 -14.48 14.35 17.68
CA ARG A 163 -15.80 14.90 17.33
C ARG A 163 -15.69 16.38 16.92
N ILE A 164 -14.87 17.17 17.61
CA ILE A 164 -14.59 18.57 17.25
C ILE A 164 -13.93 18.62 15.87
N ILE A 165 -12.85 17.85 15.65
CA ILE A 165 -12.14 17.76 14.36
C ILE A 165 -13.09 17.41 13.22
N LYS A 166 -13.95 16.40 13.41
CA LYS A 166 -14.93 15.98 12.40
C LYS A 166 -15.92 17.09 12.00
N GLN A 167 -16.29 17.97 12.94
CA GLN A 167 -17.26 19.03 12.70
C GLN A 167 -16.61 20.27 12.09
N GLN A 168 -15.44 20.65 12.57
CA GLN A 168 -14.79 21.92 12.24
C GLN A 168 -13.81 21.82 11.06
N LEU A 169 -13.20 20.65 10.82
CA LEU A 169 -12.15 20.49 9.82
C LEU A 169 -12.68 19.70 8.60
N ARG A 170 -13.30 20.43 7.66
CA ARG A 170 -13.69 19.92 6.34
C ARG A 170 -12.98 20.73 5.27
N HIS A 171 -11.92 20.15 4.72
CA HIS A 171 -11.04 20.85 3.82
C HIS A 171 -10.40 19.87 2.81
N PRO A 172 -10.25 20.22 1.51
CA PRO A 172 -9.67 19.33 0.49
C PRO A 172 -8.29 18.76 0.84
N ASN A 173 -7.43 19.53 1.53
CA ASN A 173 -6.10 19.07 1.96
C ASN A 173 -6.04 18.44 3.35
N ILE A 174 -7.17 18.28 4.05
CA ILE A 174 -7.20 17.63 5.37
C ILE A 174 -7.98 16.32 5.25
N VAL A 175 -7.35 15.22 5.68
CA VAL A 175 -8.01 13.92 5.69
C VAL A 175 -9.23 13.97 6.60
N ARG A 176 -10.40 13.75 6.01
CA ARG A 176 -11.66 13.87 6.72
C ARG A 176 -11.88 12.69 7.67
N TYR A 177 -12.16 12.99 8.93
CA TYR A 177 -12.62 12.00 9.90
C TYR A 177 -14.12 11.72 9.73
N ARG A 178 -14.47 10.45 9.60
CA ARG A 178 -15.84 10.00 9.32
C ARG A 178 -16.55 9.52 10.58
N ARG A 179 -15.90 8.69 11.39
CA ARG A 179 -16.50 8.08 12.59
C ARG A 179 -15.42 7.69 13.59
N VAL A 180 -15.76 7.74 14.88
CA VAL A 180 -14.98 7.14 15.96
C VAL A 180 -15.86 6.19 16.74
N PHE A 181 -15.29 5.08 17.17
CA PHE A 181 -15.96 4.11 18.03
C PHE A 181 -14.94 3.32 18.83
N VAL A 182 -15.38 2.76 19.96
CA VAL A 182 -14.59 1.85 20.79
C VAL A 182 -15.19 0.45 20.65
N GLU A 183 -14.34 -0.55 20.45
CA GLU A 183 -14.72 -1.95 20.36
C GLU A 183 -13.59 -2.81 20.93
N ASN A 184 -13.91 -3.82 21.74
CA ASN A 184 -12.92 -4.70 22.38
C ASN A 184 -11.80 -3.93 23.10
N HIS A 185 -12.15 -2.89 23.86
CA HIS A 185 -11.21 -2.01 24.57
C HIS A 185 -10.15 -1.35 23.69
N LYS A 186 -10.48 -1.10 22.41
CA LYS A 186 -9.63 -0.39 21.46
C LYS A 186 -10.40 0.73 20.81
N LEU A 187 -9.73 1.87 20.61
CA LEU A 187 -10.29 3.02 19.93
C LEU A 187 -9.99 2.95 18.43
N TYR A 188 -11.04 3.15 17.63
CA TYR A 188 -10.94 3.15 16.18
C TYR A 188 -11.43 4.47 15.57
N ILE A 189 -10.65 5.00 14.64
CA ILE A 189 -10.98 6.18 13.85
C ILE A 189 -11.12 5.78 12.37
N VAL A 190 -12.31 5.99 11.82
CA VAL A 190 -12.61 5.84 10.40
C VAL A 190 -12.35 7.17 9.71
N MET A 191 -11.54 7.15 8.65
CA MET A 191 -11.16 8.33 7.88
C MET A 191 -11.18 8.03 6.38
N ASP A 192 -11.18 9.07 5.56
CA ASP A 192 -11.07 8.91 4.11
C ASP A 192 -9.74 8.25 3.74
N LEU A 193 -9.80 7.26 2.84
CA LEU A 193 -8.59 6.63 2.31
C LEU A 193 -7.93 7.60 1.33
N VAL A 194 -6.68 7.97 1.62
CA VAL A 194 -5.86 8.72 0.65
C VAL A 194 -5.15 7.72 -0.24
N GLU A 195 -5.44 7.77 -1.53
CA GLU A 195 -4.72 6.98 -2.52
C GLU A 195 -3.44 7.69 -2.95
N GLY A 196 -2.36 6.92 -3.14
CA GLY A 196 -1.07 7.46 -3.57
C GLY A 196 0.07 7.07 -2.63
N ALA A 197 1.10 7.90 -2.61
CA ALA A 197 2.28 7.74 -1.78
C ALA A 197 2.39 8.90 -0.79
N SER A 198 3.01 8.68 0.37
CA SER A 198 3.22 9.74 1.33
C SER A 198 4.33 10.70 0.88
N LEU A 199 4.34 11.94 1.41
CA LEU A 199 5.45 12.87 1.16
C LEU A 199 6.81 12.27 1.54
N ARG A 200 6.85 11.42 2.57
CA ARG A 200 8.07 10.67 2.95
C ARG A 200 8.50 9.71 1.84
N ASP A 201 7.57 9.00 1.23
CA ASP A 201 7.87 8.10 0.10
C ASP A 201 8.38 8.88 -1.11
N HIS A 202 7.81 10.05 -1.38
CA HIS A 202 8.32 10.97 -2.40
C HIS A 202 9.75 11.43 -2.09
N ILE A 203 10.04 11.84 -0.86
CA ILE A 203 11.38 12.27 -0.45
C ILE A 203 12.39 11.13 -0.58
N ASN A 204 12.03 9.94 -0.09
CA ASN A 204 12.89 8.76 -0.20
C ASN A 204 13.15 8.40 -1.67
N SER A 205 12.12 8.45 -2.52
CA SER A 205 12.25 8.19 -3.95
C SER A 205 13.18 9.17 -4.66
N VAL A 206 13.08 10.47 -4.38
CA VAL A 206 13.97 11.49 -4.93
C VAL A 206 15.42 11.30 -4.43
N LYS A 207 15.58 11.00 -3.14
CA LYS A 207 16.89 10.73 -2.54
C LYS A 207 17.55 9.50 -3.15
N GLU A 208 16.81 8.40 -3.29
CA GLU A 208 17.30 7.19 -3.94
C GLU A 208 17.77 7.52 -5.37
N LYS A 209 16.96 8.27 -6.14
CA LYS A 209 17.29 8.68 -7.53
C LYS A 209 18.48 9.64 -7.64
N ASN A 210 19.07 10.09 -6.53
CA ASN A 210 20.06 11.16 -6.48
C ASN A 210 19.58 12.44 -7.18
N GLU A 211 18.27 12.69 -7.13
CA GLU A 211 17.63 13.89 -7.67
C GLU A 211 17.39 14.91 -6.56
N THR A 212 17.01 16.13 -6.95
CA THR A 212 16.55 17.17 -6.02
C THR A 212 15.14 17.59 -6.39
N PHE A 213 14.37 18.04 -5.39
CA PHE A 213 13.08 18.65 -5.66
C PHE A 213 13.26 20.00 -6.35
N THR A 214 12.46 20.27 -7.38
CA THR A 214 12.40 21.60 -7.98
C THR A 214 11.76 22.58 -7.00
N GLU A 215 12.20 23.84 -7.01
CA GLU A 215 11.68 24.87 -6.11
C GLU A 215 10.15 25.02 -6.25
N VAL A 216 9.64 24.99 -7.48
CA VAL A 216 8.20 25.01 -7.79
C VAL A 216 7.45 23.87 -7.10
N ARG A 217 8.02 22.65 -7.12
CA ARG A 217 7.40 21.50 -6.45
C ARG A 217 7.36 21.68 -4.94
N ILE A 218 8.45 22.20 -4.35
CA ILE A 218 8.53 22.49 -2.91
C ILE A 218 7.47 23.53 -2.54
N TRP A 219 7.40 24.64 -3.27
CA TRP A 219 6.40 25.68 -3.03
C TRP A 219 4.98 25.17 -3.13
N ASN A 220 4.66 24.33 -4.13
CA ASN A 220 3.32 23.74 -4.24
C ASN A 220 2.96 22.88 -3.01
N ILE A 221 3.91 22.09 -2.49
CA ILE A 221 3.70 21.30 -1.27
C ILE A 221 3.49 22.22 -0.07
N VAL A 222 4.33 23.25 0.08
CA VAL A 222 4.25 24.23 1.18
C VAL A 222 2.91 24.97 1.15
N ILE A 223 2.46 25.42 -0.03
CA ILE A 223 1.19 26.10 -0.20
C ILE A 223 0.02 25.18 0.16
N GLN A 224 0.03 23.92 -0.27
CA GLN A 224 -1.02 22.96 0.10
C GLN A 224 -1.09 22.72 1.61
N VAL A 225 0.05 22.71 2.30
CA VAL A 225 0.13 22.54 3.76
C VAL A 225 -0.31 23.80 4.51
N ILE A 226 0.11 24.99 4.05
CA ILE A 226 -0.08 26.25 4.78
C ILE A 226 -1.38 26.97 4.39
N PHE A 227 -1.59 27.19 3.09
CA PHE A 227 -2.50 28.23 2.60
C PHE A 227 -3.95 27.80 2.57
N GLU A 228 -4.21 26.52 2.32
CA GLU A 228 -5.59 26.07 2.20
C GLU A 228 -6.24 25.86 3.59
N PHE A 229 -5.43 25.69 4.65
CA PHE A 229 -5.92 25.70 6.04
C PHE A 229 -6.40 27.09 6.51
N LEU A 230 -5.93 28.19 5.89
CA LEU A 230 -6.20 29.57 6.34
C LEU A 230 -7.38 30.25 5.62
N LEU A 231 -7.81 29.75 4.46
CA LEU A 231 -8.90 30.37 3.67
C LEU A 231 -10.29 29.76 3.94
N SER A 232 -10.39 28.73 4.79
CA SER A 232 -11.65 28.03 5.09
C SER A 232 -12.03 27.97 6.58
N ALA A 233 -11.27 28.65 7.45
CA ALA A 233 -11.56 28.79 8.89
C ALA A 233 -12.07 30.21 9.18
#